data_AF-A4BZS9-F1
#
_entry.id   AF-A4BZS9-F1
#
_cell.length_a   1.000
_cell.length_b   1.000
_cell.length_c   1.000
_cell.angle_alpha   90.00
_cell.angle_beta   90.00
_cell.angle_gamma   90.00
#
_symmetry.space_group_name_H-M   'P 1'
#
loop_
_entity.id
_entity.type
_entity.pdbx_description
1 polymer ?
#
loop_
_entity_poly.entity_id
_entity_poly.type
_entity_poly.pdbx_seq_one_letter_code
_entity_poly.pdbx_strand_id
1 'polypeptide(L)' 'MEINLLSCDAQRPDKRAIAKCIEEISTAVNSSLSNELTSILLEGDAVQVQLNDKNAGTALRALRKLNIDYEIIE' A
#
# COMPACT_ATOMS: atom_id res chain seq x y z
N MET A 1 4.26 12.09 4.54
CA MET A 1 4.11 11.07 5.58
C MET A 1 4.63 9.74 5.08
N GLU A 2 5.41 9.01 5.85
CA GLU A 2 5.89 7.66 5.54
C GLU A 2 5.11 6.59 6.30
N ILE A 3 4.76 5.52 5.59
CA ILE A 3 4.05 4.38 6.16
C ILE A 3 4.73 3.06 5.78
N ASN A 4 4.65 2.09 6.68
CA ASN A 4 4.93 0.70 6.40
C ASN A 4 3.62 -0.04 6.16
N LEU A 5 3.54 -0.81 5.08
CA LEU A 5 2.50 -1.82 4.87
C LEU A 5 3.04 -3.13 5.43
N LEU A 6 2.38 -3.69 6.45
CA LEU A 6 2.86 -4.84 7.21
C LEU A 6 2.40 -6.15 6.58
N SER A 7 1.10 -6.27 6.33
CA SER A 7 0.49 -7.50 5.82
C SER A 7 -0.85 -7.21 5.15
N CYS A 8 -1.34 -8.17 4.37
CA CYS A 8 -2.68 -8.14 3.80
C CYS A 8 -3.49 -9.33 4.31
N ASP A 9 -4.50 -9.05 5.14
CA ASP A 9 -5.38 -10.04 5.76
C ASP A 9 -6.64 -10.32 4.92
N ALA A 10 -6.65 -9.89 3.67
CA ALA A 10 -7.74 -10.18 2.75
C ALA A 10 -7.78 -11.68 2.43
N GLN A 11 -8.94 -12.33 2.63
CA GLN A 11 -9.13 -13.75 2.28
C GLN A 11 -8.82 -14.06 0.80
N ARG A 12 -9.05 -13.07 -0.08
CA ARG A 12 -8.66 -13.10 -1.50
C ARG A 12 -8.07 -11.74 -1.87
N PRO A 13 -6.75 -11.56 -1.76
CA PRO A 13 -6.12 -10.28 -2.05
C PRO A 13 -6.22 -9.99 -3.55
N ASP A 14 -6.88 -8.87 -3.88
CA ASP A 14 -6.93 -8.41 -5.26
C ASP A 14 -5.64 -7.66 -5.60
N LYS A 15 -4.66 -8.41 -6.12
CA LYS A 15 -3.33 -7.90 -6.47
C LYS A 15 -3.40 -6.64 -7.34
N ARG A 16 -4.36 -6.57 -8.26
CA ARG A 16 -4.50 -5.42 -9.17
C ARG A 16 -4.99 -4.19 -8.43
N ALA A 17 -5.97 -4.36 -7.55
CA ALA A 17 -6.49 -3.27 -6.74
C ALA A 17 -5.43 -2.75 -5.76
N ILE A 18 -4.63 -3.66 -5.16
CA ILE A 18 -3.54 -3.30 -4.24
C ILE A 18 -2.44 -2.54 -4.97
N ALA A 19 -1.92 -3.06 -6.08
CA ALA A 19 -0.89 -2.40 -6.86
C ALA A 19 -1.33 -1.00 -7.31
N LYS A 20 -2.54 -0.90 -7.86
CA LYS A 20 -3.10 0.39 -8.26
C LYS A 20 -3.24 1.35 -7.08
N CYS A 21 -3.66 0.85 -5.92
CA CYS A 21 -3.77 1.66 -4.72
C CYS A 21 -2.40 2.19 -4.28
N ILE A 22 -1.37 1.34 -4.25
CA ILE A 22 0.01 1.73 -3.92
C ILE A 22 0.52 2.78 -4.92
N GLU A 23 0.28 2.60 -6.22
CA GLU A 23 0.66 3.57 -7.26
C GLU A 23 -0.03 4.93 -7.06
N GLU A 24 -1.34 4.93 -6.75
CA GLU A 24 -2.12 6.17 -6.58
C GLU A 24 -1.77 6.96 -5.31
N ILE A 25 -1.45 6.26 -4.21
CA ILE A 25 -1.22 6.91 -2.91
C ILE A 25 0.23 7.39 -2.74
N SER A 26 1.16 6.81 -3.50
CA SER A 26 2.58 7.06 -3.37
C SER A 26 3.07 8.20 -4.26
N THR A 27 4.06 8.95 -3.81
CA THR A 27 4.62 10.10 -4.56
C THR A 27 5.66 9.70 -5.62
N ALA A 28 6.35 8.58 -5.43
CA ALA A 28 7.50 8.18 -6.26
C ALA A 28 7.41 6.73 -6.80
N VAL A 29 6.25 6.07 -6.66
CA VAL A 29 6.06 4.69 -7.11
C VAL A 29 5.36 4.69 -8.47
N ASN A 30 5.91 3.95 -9.42
CA ASN A 30 5.30 3.73 -10.73
C ASN A 30 4.55 2.38 -10.77
N SER A 31 3.78 2.14 -11.82
CA SER A 31 3.01 0.90 -11.97
C SER A 31 3.85 -0.37 -11.84
N SER A 32 5.05 -0.44 -12.43
CA SER A 32 5.92 -1.62 -12.32
C SER A 32 6.34 -1.88 -10.87
N LEU A 33 6.83 -0.85 -10.18
CA LEU A 33 7.30 -0.93 -8.81
C LEU A 33 6.14 -1.24 -7.85
N SER A 34 4.94 -0.72 -8.12
CA SER A 34 3.74 -1.03 -7.33
C SER A 34 3.35 -2.52 -7.39
N ASN A 35 3.53 -3.18 -8.55
CA ASN A 35 3.27 -4.60 -8.71
C ASN A 35 4.31 -5.45 -7.96
N GLU A 36 5.57 -5.03 -7.97
CA GLU A 36 6.64 -5.67 -7.19
C GLU A 36 6.36 -5.56 -5.69
N LEU A 37 6.11 -4.34 -5.20
CA LEU A 37 5.76 -4.10 -3.79
C LEU A 37 4.53 -4.88 -3.35
N THR A 38 3.52 -5.00 -4.21
CA THR A 38 2.34 -5.81 -3.93
C THR A 38 2.69 -7.29 -3.82
N SER A 39 3.60 -7.78 -4.67
CA SER A 39 4.02 -9.17 -4.61
C SER A 39 4.77 -9.45 -3.30
N ILE A 40 5.68 -8.57 -2.91
CA ILE A 40 6.42 -8.62 -1.64
C ILE A 40 5.45 -8.62 -0.44
N LEU A 41 4.49 -7.70 -0.42
CA LEU A 41 3.47 -7.62 0.64
C LEU A 41 2.64 -8.90 0.77
N LEU A 42 2.31 -9.54 -0.36
CA LEU A 42 1.54 -10.78 -0.39
C LEU A 42 2.37 -12.03 -0.10
N GLU A 43 3.69 -11.93 -0.22
CA GLU A 43 4.64 -12.95 0.24
C GLU A 43 4.83 -12.88 1.77
N GLY A 44 4.35 -11.81 2.42
CA GLY A 44 4.36 -11.62 3.88
C GLY A 44 5.46 -10.68 4.37
N ASP A 45 6.15 -10.01 3.45
CA ASP A 45 7.19 -9.04 3.76
C ASP A 45 6.63 -7.61 3.84
N ALA A 46 7.07 -6.87 4.84
CA ALA A 46 6.66 -5.47 5.00
C ALA A 46 7.30 -4.59 3.94
N VAL A 47 6.53 -3.64 3.40
CA VAL A 47 7.00 -2.68 2.39
C VAL A 47 6.78 -1.25 2.85
N GLN A 48 7.82 -0.44 2.73
CA GLN A 48 7.76 0.98 3.08
C GLN A 48 7.35 1.81 1.86
N VAL A 49 6.46 2.77 2.07
CA VAL A 49 5.98 3.66 1.01
C VAL A 49 5.75 5.08 1.52
N GLN A 50 6.09 6.04 0.66
CA GLN A 50 5.98 7.46 0.98
C GLN A 50 4.65 8.02 0.44
N LEU A 51 3.79 8.47 1.35
CA LEU A 51 2.49 9.05 1.05
C LEU A 51 2.56 10.57 0.84
N ASN A 52 1.71 11.05 -0.06
CA ASN A 52 1.47 12.47 -0.25
C ASN A 52 0.51 13.02 0.81
N ASP A 53 0.95 13.99 1.62
CA ASP A 53 0.18 14.53 2.75
C ASP A 53 -1.18 15.10 2.34
N LYS A 54 -1.30 15.66 1.13
CA LYS A 54 -2.56 16.22 0.62
C LYS A 54 -3.68 15.19 0.51
N ASN A 55 -3.35 13.91 0.34
CA ASN A 55 -4.33 12.83 0.09
C ASN A 55 -4.25 11.70 1.14
N ALA A 56 -3.53 11.91 2.25
CA ALA A 56 -3.31 10.88 3.27
C ALA A 56 -4.62 10.28 3.79
N GLY A 57 -5.66 11.09 4.05
CA GLY A 57 -6.96 10.59 4.53
C GLY A 57 -7.65 9.64 3.54
N THR A 58 -7.55 9.91 2.24
CA THR A 58 -8.09 9.04 1.18
C THR A 58 -7.27 7.77 1.05
N ALA A 59 -5.94 7.88 1.12
CA ALA A 59 -5.01 6.75 1.08
C ALA A 59 -5.25 5.76 2.23
N LEU A 60 -5.29 6.24 3.47
CA LEU A 60 -5.54 5.42 4.66
C LEU A 60 -6.93 4.76 4.63
N ARG A 61 -7.91 5.40 3.97
CA ARG A 61 -9.23 4.79 3.75
C ARG A 61 -9.16 3.67 2.72
N ALA A 62 -8.39 3.83 1.65
CA ALA A 62 -8.24 2.83 0.61
C ALA A 62 -7.51 1.58 1.14
N LEU A 63 -6.44 1.75 1.91
CA LEU A 63 -5.70 0.66 2.58
C LEU A 63 -6.62 -0.17 3.48
N ARG A 64 -7.42 0.48 4.34
CA ARG A 64 -8.42 -0.22 5.17
C ARG A 64 -9.46 -0.99 4.35
N LYS A 65 -9.85 -0.47 3.19
CA LYS A 65 -10.81 -1.13 2.31
C LYS A 65 -10.25 -2.41 1.67
N LEU A 66 -8.92 -2.48 1.55
CA LEU A 66 -8.18 -3.61 1.02
C LEU A 66 -7.69 -4.59 2.11
N ASN A 67 -8.07 -4.38 3.39
CA ASN A 67 -7.54 -5.13 4.54
C ASN A 67 -6.00 -5.20 4.55
N ILE A 68 -5.36 -4.04 4.31
CA ILE A 68 -3.91 -3.92 4.46
C ILE A 68 -3.64 -3.28 5.81
N ASP A 69 -2.85 -3.97 6.62
CA ASP A 69 -2.34 -3.43 7.87
C ASP A 69 -1.17 -2.50 7.57
N TYR A 70 -1.18 -1.35 8.23
CA TYR A 70 -0.17 -0.33 8.04
C TYR A 70 0.23 0.30 9.36
N GLU A 71 1.47 0.76 9.42
CA GLU A 71 2.03 1.53 10.52
C GLU A 71 2.51 2.87 9.98
N ILE A 72 2.13 3.96 10.65
CA ILE A 72 2.59 5.31 10.31
C ILE A 72 3.88 5.55 11.08
N ILE A 73 4.96 5.86 10.37
CA ILE A 73 6.28 6.06 10.97
C ILE A 73 6.53 7.55 11.23
N GLU A 74 6.20 8.43 10.26
CA GLU A 74 6.33 9.89 10.42
C GLU A 74 5.50 10.70 9.41
#